data_AF-C1N4H8-F1
#
_entry.id   AF-C1N4H8-F1
#
_cell.length_a   1.000
_cell.length_b   1.000
_cell.length_c   1.000
_cell.angle_alpha   90.00
_cell.angle_beta   90.00
_cell.angle_gamma   90.00
#
_symmetry.space_group_name_H-M   'P 1'
#
loop_
_entity.id
_entity.type
_entity.pdbx_description
1 polymer ?
#
loop_
_entity_poly.entity_id
_entity_poly.type
_entity_poly.pdbx_seq_one_letter_code
_entity_poly.pdbx_strand_id
1 'polypeptide(L)'
;MPASEREAVSFREIEDEALRLNAEAKETEEAGHFDDARALYERALELMSSTSGMTVPYATTLSNMACLLRTQKRYDEALELFTEALDMVENYQYWDSFGGEDSKKEMVDQILQNKLQMEIRSGVIT
;
A
#
# COMPACT_ATOMS: atom_id res chain seq x y z
N MET A 1 17.94 -30.04 19.90
CA MET A 1 17.27 -29.08 19.00
C MET A 1 18.37 -28.46 18.14
N PRO A 2 18.35 -28.63 16.80
CA PRO A 2 19.41 -28.07 15.95
C PRO A 2 19.26 -26.55 15.81
N ALA A 3 20.39 -25.86 15.62
CA ALA A 3 20.49 -24.40 15.54
C ALA A 3 19.64 -23.75 14.41
N SER A 4 19.13 -24.56 13.48
CA SER A 4 18.35 -24.15 12.31
C SER A 4 16.95 -23.57 12.65
N GLU A 5 16.41 -23.81 13.85
CA GLU A 5 15.10 -23.30 14.27
C GLU A 5 15.16 -21.93 14.97
N ARG A 6 16.33 -21.52 15.50
CA ARG A 6 16.48 -20.26 16.26
C ARG A 6 16.83 -19.04 15.41
N GLU A 7 17.41 -19.25 14.22
CA GLU A 7 17.62 -18.18 13.23
C GLU A 7 16.39 -17.97 12.32
N ALA A 8 15.43 -18.89 12.37
CA ALA A 8 14.08 -18.72 11.83
C ALA A 8 13.13 -18.14 12.89
N VAL A 9 13.58 -17.13 13.65
CA VAL A 9 12.63 -16.06 14.07
C VAL A 9 12.23 -15.43 12.75
N SER A 10 11.13 -15.96 12.24
CA SER A 10 11.07 -16.35 10.83
C SER A 10 10.67 -15.15 10.01
N PHE A 11 11.24 -15.00 8.82
CA PHE A 11 10.70 -14.14 7.76
C PHE A 11 9.15 -14.21 7.70
N ARG A 12 8.59 -15.41 7.90
CA ARG A 12 7.15 -15.66 8.01
C ARG A 12 6.47 -14.97 9.20
N GLU A 13 7.08 -14.93 10.38
CA GLU A 13 6.48 -14.27 11.56
C GLU A 13 6.41 -12.75 11.37
N ILE A 14 7.42 -12.17 10.72
CA ILE A 14 7.44 -10.74 10.39
C ILE A 14 6.38 -10.43 9.32
N GLU A 15 6.24 -11.29 8.30
CA GLU A 15 5.15 -11.18 7.33
C GLU A 15 3.77 -11.31 7.96
N ASP A 16 3.57 -12.29 8.85
CA ASP A 16 2.30 -12.52 9.54
C ASP A 16 1.93 -11.33 10.43
N GLU A 17 2.89 -10.75 11.17
CA GLU A 17 2.66 -9.55 11.98
C GLU A 17 2.33 -8.34 11.10
N ALA A 18 3.04 -8.14 9.99
CA ALA A 18 2.78 -7.04 9.08
C ALA A 18 1.42 -7.16 8.36
N LEU A 19 1.00 -8.39 8.02
CA LEU A 19 -0.36 -8.66 7.53
C LEU A 19 -1.42 -8.34 8.58
N ARG A 20 -1.17 -8.69 9.85
CA ARG A 20 -2.08 -8.34 10.95
C ARG A 20 -2.23 -6.82 11.09
N LEU A 21 -1.11 -6.09 11.06
CA LEU A 21 -1.10 -4.63 11.13
C LEU A 21 -1.84 -4.00 9.94
N ASN A 22 -1.69 -4.55 8.73
CA ASN A 22 -2.45 -4.09 7.56
C ASN A 22 -3.97 -4.29 7.76
N ALA A 23 -4.39 -5.45 8.25
CA ALA A 23 -5.79 -5.71 8.53
C ALA A 23 -6.34 -4.77 9.61
N GLU A 24 -5.59 -4.54 10.69
CA GLU A 24 -5.95 -3.61 11.75
C GLU A 24 -6.02 -2.16 11.24
N ALA A 25 -5.09 -1.75 10.38
CA ALA A 25 -5.09 -0.44 9.74
C ALA A 25 -6.37 -0.24 8.92
N LYS A 26 -6.80 -1.26 8.18
CA LYS A 26 -8.02 -1.21 7.38
C LYS A 26 -9.27 -1.08 8.25
N GLU A 27 -9.37 -1.87 9.33
CA GLU A 27 -10.50 -1.75 10.27
C GLU A 27 -10.53 -0.35 10.92
N THR A 28 -9.35 0.19 11.23
CA THR A 28 -9.18 1.52 11.81
C THR A 28 -9.57 2.64 10.82
N GLU A 29 -9.25 2.47 9.54
CA GLU A 29 -9.71 3.35 8.44
C GLU A 29 -11.24 3.31 8.32
N GLU A 30 -11.84 2.12 8.34
CA GLU A 30 -13.30 1.93 8.27
C GLU A 30 -14.02 2.57 9.48
N ALA A 31 -13.36 2.62 10.64
CA ALA A 31 -13.82 3.33 11.83
C ALA A 31 -13.64 4.86 11.76
N GLY A 32 -12.98 5.37 10.72
CA GLY A 32 -12.74 6.81 10.50
C GLY A 32 -11.50 7.37 11.21
N HIS A 33 -10.68 6.53 11.83
CA HIS A 33 -9.44 6.95 12.51
C HIS A 33 -8.27 6.94 11.53
N PHE A 34 -8.27 7.87 10.57
CA PHE A 34 -7.34 7.86 9.45
C PHE A 34 -5.85 8.01 9.85
N ASP A 35 -5.55 8.79 10.89
CA ASP A 35 -4.16 8.99 11.35
C ASP A 35 -3.59 7.73 12.02
N ASP A 36 -4.41 7.02 12.80
CA ASP A 36 -4.04 5.74 13.42
C ASP A 36 -3.86 4.64 12.37
N ALA A 37 -4.77 4.58 11.39
CA ALA A 37 -4.65 3.67 10.25
C ALA A 37 -3.35 3.90 9.47
N ARG A 38 -2.97 5.16 9.26
CA ARG A 38 -1.70 5.51 8.61
C ARG A 38 -0.50 5.00 9.40
N ALA A 39 -0.46 5.22 10.72
CA ALA A 39 0.64 4.76 11.55
C ALA A 39 0.77 3.22 11.54
N LEU A 40 -0.35 2.50 11.49
CA LEU A 40 -0.38 1.05 11.36
C LEU A 40 0.15 0.58 9.99
N TYR A 41 -0.25 1.24 8.89
CA TYR A 41 0.30 0.96 7.56
C TYR A 41 1.81 1.22 7.48
N GLU A 42 2.29 2.35 8.01
CA GLU A 42 3.72 2.67 8.05
C GLU A 42 4.51 1.60 8.82
N ARG A 43 3.98 1.15 9.97
CA ARG A 43 4.62 0.10 10.77
C ARG A 43 4.64 -1.26 10.05
N ALA A 44 3.59 -1.60 9.31
CA ALA A 44 3.57 -2.81 8.49
C ALA A 44 4.63 -2.76 7.39
N LEU A 45 4.79 -1.61 6.72
CA LEU A 45 5.81 -1.40 5.69
C LEU A 45 7.23 -1.46 6.26
N GLU A 46 7.48 -0.84 7.42
CA GLU A 46 8.79 -0.90 8.11
C GLU A 46 9.18 -2.34 8.45
N LEU A 47 8.25 -3.14 8.97
CA LEU A 47 8.48 -4.55 9.27
C LEU A 47 8.84 -5.34 8.00
N MET A 48 8.06 -5.18 6.93
CA MET A 48 8.29 -5.88 5.67
C MET A 48 9.57 -5.42 4.94
N SER A 49 9.95 -4.13 5.06
CA SER A 49 11.20 -3.62 4.49
C SER A 49 12.44 -4.26 5.13
N SER A 50 12.31 -4.69 6.40
CA SER A 50 13.38 -5.33 7.17
C SER A 50 13.60 -6.79 6.79
N THR A 51 12.61 -7.44 6.16
CA THR A 51 12.64 -8.87 5.83
C THR A 51 13.24 -9.19 4.47
N SER A 52 13.84 -8.21 3.78
CA SER A 52 14.58 -8.38 2.51
C SER A 52 13.78 -8.87 1.29
N GLY A 53 12.45 -8.76 1.31
CA GLY A 53 11.60 -9.11 0.16
C GLY A 53 10.50 -8.10 -0.11
N MET A 54 10.53 -7.47 -1.28
CA MET A 54 9.35 -6.82 -1.86
C MET A 54 8.33 -7.91 -2.21
N THR A 55 7.46 -8.24 -1.26
CA THR A 55 6.47 -9.31 -1.41
C THR A 55 5.10 -8.75 -1.79
N VAL A 56 4.21 -9.62 -2.27
CA VAL A 56 2.82 -9.25 -2.59
C VAL A 56 2.09 -8.55 -1.41
N PRO A 57 2.27 -8.98 -0.14
CA PRO A 57 1.80 -8.24 1.03
C PRO A 57 2.28 -6.78 1.13
N TYR A 58 3.53 -6.50 0.75
CA TYR A 58 4.09 -5.14 0.79
C TYR A 58 3.40 -4.24 -0.23
N ALA A 59 3.26 -4.70 -1.48
CA ALA A 59 2.53 -3.97 -2.53
C ALA A 59 1.05 -3.75 -2.17
N THR A 60 0.41 -4.73 -1.51
CA THR A 60 -0.96 -4.60 -1.01
C THR A 60 -1.06 -3.53 0.07
N THR A 61 -0.09 -3.47 0.98
CA THR A 61 -0.03 -2.48 2.07
C THR A 61 0.13 -1.06 1.52
N LEU A 62 1.02 -0.87 0.54
CA LEU A 62 1.18 0.42 -0.14
C LEU A 62 -0.08 0.86 -0.88
N SER A 63 -0.75 -0.07 -1.56
CA SER A 63 -2.01 0.23 -2.27
C SER A 63 -3.11 0.70 -1.32
N ASN A 64 -3.21 0.07 -0.14
CA ASN A 64 -4.17 0.48 0.90
C ASN A 64 -3.82 1.84 1.50
N MET A 65 -2.55 2.09 1.81
CA MET A 65 -2.08 3.40 2.29
C MET A 65 -2.34 4.50 1.25
N ALA A 66 -2.17 4.21 -0.03
CA ALA A 66 -2.45 5.15 -1.10
C ALA A 66 -3.96 5.44 -1.26
N CYS A 67 -4.82 4.44 -1.06
CA CYS A 67 -6.27 4.64 -0.94
C CYS A 67 -6.64 5.57 0.21
N LEU A 68 -6.02 5.39 1.38
CA LEU A 68 -6.20 6.26 2.55
C LEU A 68 -5.76 7.70 2.26
N LEU A 69 -4.62 7.90 1.60
CA LEU A 69 -4.17 9.25 1.21
C LEU A 69 -5.12 9.92 0.21
N ARG A 70 -5.70 9.14 -0.71
CA ARG A 70 -6.74 9.61 -1.64
C ARG A 70 -7.99 10.08 -0.88
N THR A 71 -8.44 9.39 0.17
CA THR A 71 -9.59 9.83 0.97
C THR A 71 -9.28 11.11 1.76
N GLN A 72 -8.03 11.29 2.18
CA GLN A 72 -7.50 12.53 2.77
C GLN A 72 -7.21 13.65 1.77
N LYS A 73 -7.48 13.44 0.46
CA LYS A 73 -7.19 14.38 -0.64
C LYS A 73 -5.70 14.71 -0.84
N ARG A 74 -4.82 13.85 -0.35
CA ARG A 74 -3.36 13.93 -0.53
C ARG A 74 -2.97 13.17 -1.79
N TYR A 75 -3.43 13.68 -2.93
CA TYR A 75 -3.36 12.94 -4.20
C TYR A 75 -1.93 12.75 -4.71
N ASP A 76 -1.01 13.68 -4.45
CA ASP A 76 0.39 13.56 -4.87
C ASP A 76 1.08 12.38 -4.18
N GLU A 77 0.96 12.30 -2.85
CA GLU A 77 1.53 11.21 -2.07
C GLU A 77 0.83 9.87 -2.37
N ALA A 78 -0.49 9.89 -2.61
CA ALA A 78 -1.21 8.70 -3.07
C ALA A 78 -0.68 8.18 -4.41
N LEU A 79 -0.36 9.08 -5.35
CA LEU A 79 0.15 8.72 -6.66
C LEU A 79 1.53 8.07 -6.58
N GLU A 80 2.41 8.59 -5.74
CA GLU A 80 3.74 8.04 -5.50
C GLU A 80 3.66 6.61 -4.95
N LEU A 81 2.89 6.40 -3.86
CA LEU A 81 2.74 5.09 -3.24
C LEU A 81 2.06 4.06 -4.15
N PHE A 82 1.04 4.46 -4.91
CA PHE A 82 0.43 3.58 -5.90
C PHE A 82 1.43 3.20 -6.98
N THR A 83 2.20 4.15 -7.51
CA THR A 83 3.19 3.87 -8.55
C THR A 83 4.25 2.89 -8.04
N GLU A 84 4.73 3.06 -6.80
CA GLU A 84 5.66 2.13 -6.16
C GLU A 84 5.05 0.73 -6.03
N ALA A 85 3.84 0.63 -5.47
CA ALA A 85 3.12 -0.64 -5.35
C ALA A 85 3.02 -1.37 -6.69
N LEU A 86 2.65 -0.63 -7.75
CA LEU A 86 2.44 -1.15 -9.09
C LEU A 86 3.74 -1.63 -9.74
N ASP A 87 4.84 -0.89 -9.59
CA ASP A 87 6.16 -1.28 -10.11
C ASP A 87 6.64 -2.59 -9.48
N MET A 88 6.39 -2.78 -8.17
CA MET A 88 6.71 -4.03 -7.49
C MET A 88 5.87 -5.21 -7.98
N VAL A 89 4.57 -5.02 -8.19
CA VAL A 89 3.76 -6.12 -8.73
C VAL A 89 4.12 -6.40 -10.19
N GLU A 90 4.48 -5.39 -10.99
CA GLU A 90 4.95 -5.57 -12.38
C GLU A 90 6.21 -6.41 -12.48
N ASN A 91 7.17 -6.14 -11.59
CA ASN A 91 8.41 -6.88 -11.49
C ASN A 91 8.20 -8.30 -10.94
N TYR A 92 7.04 -8.58 -10.33
CA TYR A 92 6.66 -9.90 -9.91
C TYR A 92 6.18 -10.71 -11.13
N GLN A 93 6.94 -11.75 -11.51
CA GLN A 93 6.80 -12.60 -12.71
C GLN A 93 5.40 -13.22 -12.99
N TYR A 94 4.39 -12.97 -12.16
CA TYR A 94 3.03 -13.49 -12.28
C TYR A 94 1.96 -12.39 -12.52
N TRP A 95 2.35 -11.14 -12.70
CA TRP A 95 1.44 -10.00 -12.93
C TRP A 95 0.48 -10.18 -14.11
N ASP A 96 0.97 -10.78 -15.20
CA ASP A 96 0.18 -11.04 -16.41
C ASP A 96 -1.03 -11.94 -16.18
N SER A 97 -1.04 -12.76 -15.11
CA SER A 97 -2.16 -13.63 -14.75
C SER A 97 -3.22 -12.98 -13.85
N PHE A 98 -2.97 -11.79 -13.30
CA PHE A 98 -3.85 -11.14 -12.33
C PHE A 98 -4.72 -10.00 -12.89
N GLY A 99 -4.67 -9.73 -14.19
CA GLY A 99 -5.55 -8.75 -14.84
C GLY A 99 -4.88 -7.51 -15.45
N GLY A 100 -3.55 -7.50 -15.55
CA GLY A 100 -2.79 -6.66 -16.49
C GLY A 100 -2.81 -5.14 -16.22
N GLU A 101 -1.95 -4.41 -16.95
CA GLU A 101 -1.74 -2.94 -16.89
C GLU A 101 -3.01 -2.08 -16.79
N ASP A 102 -4.15 -2.55 -17.31
CA ASP A 102 -5.38 -1.76 -17.42
C ASP A 102 -5.97 -1.38 -16.06
N SER A 103 -5.95 -2.29 -15.08
CA SER A 103 -6.40 -1.96 -13.72
C SER A 103 -5.48 -0.93 -13.04
N LYS A 104 -4.19 -0.92 -13.39
CA LYS A 104 -3.21 0.04 -12.86
C LYS A 104 -3.48 1.44 -13.39
N LYS A 105 -3.63 1.54 -14.73
CA LYS A 105 -3.94 2.80 -15.40
C LYS A 105 -5.27 3.36 -14.91
N GLU A 106 -6.28 2.52 -14.75
CA GLU A 106 -7.58 2.98 -14.24
C GLU A 106 -7.49 3.54 -12.81
N MET A 107 -6.74 2.91 -11.91
CA MET A 107 -6.55 3.44 -10.55
C MET A 107 -5.76 4.75 -10.52
N VAL A 108 -4.67 4.83 -11.28
CA VAL A 108 -3.86 6.05 -11.43
C VAL A 108 -4.68 7.18 -12.05
N ASP A 109 -5.40 6.88 -13.14
CA ASP A 109 -6.29 7.83 -13.81
C ASP A 109 -7.38 8.31 -12.86
N GLN A 110 -7.97 7.43 -12.04
CA GLN A 110 -8.97 7.82 -11.06
C GLN A 110 -8.42 8.81 -10.01
N ILE A 111 -7.17 8.63 -9.57
CA ILE A 111 -6.51 9.54 -8.62
C ILE A 111 -6.24 10.89 -9.27
N LEU A 112 -5.76 10.90 -10.52
CA LEU A 112 -5.52 12.12 -11.29
C LEU A 112 -6.82 12.89 -11.57
N GLN A 113 -7.91 12.19 -11.90
CA GLN A 113 -9.23 12.80 -12.08
C GLN A 113 -9.74 13.42 -10.78
N ASN A 114 -9.59 12.72 -9.63
CA ASN A 114 -9.99 13.25 -8.33
C ASN A 114 -9.16 14.48 -7.92
N LYS A 115 -7.87 14.49 -8.25
CA LYS A 115 -6.98 15.65 -8.08
C LYS A 115 -7.47 16.83 -8.93
N LEU A 116 -7.68 16.61 -10.22
CA LEU A 116 -8.14 17.66 -11.15
C LEU A 116 -9.49 18.25 -10.70
N GLN A 117 -10.45 17.41 -10.30
CA GLN A 117 -11.73 17.88 -9.78
C GLN A 117 -11.58 18.70 -8.50
N MET A 118 -10.65 18.33 -7.61
CA MET A 118 -10.33 19.15 -6.44
C MET A 118 -9.74 20.50 -6.84
N GLU A 119 -8.77 20.53 -7.75
CA GLU A 119 -8.12 21.76 -8.21
C GLU A 119 -9.15 22.72 -8.85
N ILE A 120 -10.03 22.20 -9.71
CA ILE A 120 -11.16 22.95 -10.29
C ILE A 120 -12.09 23.48 -9.20
N ARG A 121 -12.53 22.63 -8.26
CA ARG A 121 -13.43 23.05 -7.17
C ARG A 121 -12.79 24.06 -6.23
N SER A 122 -11.48 23.98 -6.02
CA SER A 122 -10.72 24.94 -5.21
C SER A 122 -10.44 26.25 -5.94
N GLY A 123 -10.78 26.35 -7.24
CA GLY A 123 -10.53 27.52 -8.07
C GLY A 123 -9.05 27.69 -8.47
N VAL A 124 -8.23 26.65 -8.29
CA VAL A 124 -6.81 26.64 -8.67
C VAL A 124 -6.64 26.53 -10.18
N ILE A 125 -7.55 25.81 -10.85
CA ILE A 125 -7.60 25.67 -12.30
C ILE A 125 -9.00 26.11 -12.76
N THR A 126 -9.06 27.07 -13.68
CA THR A 126 -10.30 27.63 -14.28
C THR A 126 -10.48 27.16 -15.71
#